data_AF-A0A2E5NNN4-F1
#
_entry.id   AF-A0A2E5NNN4-F1
#
_cell.length_a   1.000
_cell.length_b   1.000
_cell.length_c   1.000
_cell.angle_alpha   90.00
_cell.angle_beta   90.00
_cell.angle_gamma   90.00
#
_symmetry.space_group_name_H-M   'P 1'
#
loop_
_entity.id
_entity.type
_entity.pdbx_description
1 polymer ?
#
loop_
_entity_poly.entity_id
_entity_poly.type
_entity_poly.pdbx_seq_one_letter_code
_entity_poly.pdbx_strand_id
1 'polypeptide(L)'
;MDSNKKGVMKKFEKDEIIQKLVEKGADKPCPRCGNKAFTLVDGFFNQTIQNSASDYVLGGESIPSVITACTNCGFLSQYALGALGLLAHQLWKE
;
A
#
# COMPACT_ATOMS: atom_id res chain seq x y z
N MET A 1 27.87 12.45 -18.42
CA MET A 1 27.55 13.17 -17.17
C MET A 1 26.05 13.22 -17.09
N ASP A 2 25.53 12.29 -16.29
CA ASP A 2 24.15 11.82 -16.31
C ASP A 2 23.22 12.71 -15.49
N SER A 3 22.02 12.98 -16.01
CA SER A 3 20.94 13.65 -15.26
C SER A 3 19.58 13.23 -15.80
N ASN A 4 19.28 11.93 -15.83
CA ASN A 4 17.94 11.46 -16.15
C ASN A 4 17.60 10.13 -15.45
N LYS A 5 16.98 10.20 -14.28
CA LYS A 5 16.08 9.15 -13.76
C LYS A 5 14.97 9.81 -12.93
N LYS A 6 13.98 10.41 -13.61
CA LYS A 6 12.67 10.62 -12.99
C LYS A 6 12.11 9.23 -12.68
N GLY A 7 11.85 8.95 -11.40
CA GLY A 7 11.40 7.64 -10.93
C GLY A 7 10.12 7.22 -11.62
N VAL A 8 10.23 6.33 -12.60
CA VAL A 8 9.10 5.62 -13.17
C VAL A 8 8.64 4.64 -12.09
N MET A 9 7.50 4.94 -11.45
CA MET A 9 6.82 3.93 -10.64
C MET A 9 6.50 2.77 -11.57
N LYS A 10 7.09 1.60 -11.31
CA LYS A 10 6.73 0.37 -12.01
C LYS A 10 5.21 0.22 -11.89
N LYS A 11 4.50 0.13 -13.01
CA LYS A 11 3.09 -0.23 -13.00
C LYS A 11 3.04 -1.69 -12.54
N PHE A 12 2.51 -1.93 -11.34
CA PHE A 12 2.26 -3.29 -10.88
C PHE A 12 1.00 -3.81 -11.56
N GLU A 13 1.09 -5.00 -12.11
CA GLU A 13 -0.09 -5.71 -12.59
C GLU A 13 -0.96 -6.09 -11.39
N LYS A 14 -2.29 -5.99 -11.54
CA LYS A 14 -3.24 -6.22 -10.45
C LYS A 14 -3.06 -7.61 -9.82
N ASP A 15 -2.76 -8.60 -10.65
CA ASP A 15 -2.55 -9.99 -10.22
C ASP A 15 -1.29 -10.16 -9.37
N GLU A 16 -0.21 -9.43 -9.67
CA GLU A 16 1.03 -9.43 -8.86
C GLU A 16 0.74 -8.90 -7.44
N ILE A 17 -0.05 -7.82 -7.35
CA ILE A 17 -0.46 -7.25 -6.06
C ILE A 17 -1.31 -8.26 -5.28
N ILE A 18 -2.31 -8.87 -5.92
CA ILE A 18 -3.19 -9.85 -5.28
C ILE A 18 -2.39 -11.04 -4.76
N GLN A 19 -1.45 -11.55 -5.56
CA GLN A 19 -0.57 -12.65 -5.13
C GLN A 19 0.21 -12.26 -3.87
N LYS A 20 0.85 -11.09 -3.84
CA LYS A 20 1.61 -10.62 -2.66
C LYS A 20 0.73 -10.40 -1.43
N LEU A 21 -0.49 -9.93 -1.62
CA LEU A 21 -1.47 -9.77 -0.54
C LEU A 21 -1.84 -11.13 0.07
N VAL A 22 -2.12 -12.14 -0.76
CA VAL A 22 -2.43 -13.51 -0.30
C VAL A 22 -1.22 -14.14 0.41
N GLU A 23 0.00 -13.98 -0.12
CA GLU A 23 1.23 -14.43 0.54
C GLU A 23 1.41 -13.83 1.95
N LYS A 24 0.89 -12.62 2.20
CA LYS A 24 0.89 -11.97 3.52
C LYS A 24 -0.36 -12.24 4.36
N GLY A 25 -1.28 -13.09 3.90
CA GLY A 25 -2.49 -13.46 4.63
C GLY A 25 -3.59 -12.38 4.62
N ALA A 26 -3.64 -11.56 3.57
CA ALA A 26 -4.70 -10.56 3.38
C ALA A 26 -6.06 -11.17 3.00
N ASP A 27 -6.14 -12.49 2.84
CA ASP A 27 -7.33 -13.30 2.57
C ASP A 27 -8.00 -13.84 3.85
N LYS A 28 -7.41 -13.56 5.03
CA LYS A 28 -8.02 -13.92 6.31
C LYS A 28 -9.37 -13.22 6.51
N PRO A 29 -10.29 -13.82 7.29
CA PRO A 29 -11.57 -13.20 7.61
C PRO A 29 -11.40 -11.79 8.17
N CYS A 30 -12.31 -10.90 7.78
CA CYS A 30 -12.30 -9.51 8.19
C CYS A 30 -12.22 -9.38 9.72
N PRO A 31 -11.25 -8.64 10.27
CA PRO A 31 -11.07 -8.52 11.72
C PRO A 31 -12.19 -7.73 12.40
N ARG A 32 -13.12 -7.15 11.63
CA ARG A 32 -14.26 -6.37 12.14
C ARG A 32 -15.57 -7.14 12.13
N CYS A 33 -15.85 -7.92 11.08
CA CYS A 33 -17.15 -8.60 10.91
C CYS A 33 -17.06 -10.09 10.54
N GLY A 34 -15.85 -10.65 10.38
CA GLY A 34 -15.66 -12.06 10.01
C GLY A 34 -15.96 -12.40 8.54
N ASN A 35 -16.42 -11.45 7.72
CA ASN A 35 -16.62 -11.67 6.29
C ASN A 35 -15.30 -12.05 5.60
N LYS A 36 -15.34 -13.01 4.67
CA LYS A 36 -14.15 -13.49 3.94
C LYS A 36 -13.91 -12.75 2.62
N ALA A 37 -14.93 -12.07 2.11
CA ALA A 37 -14.82 -11.38 0.83
C ALA A 37 -14.21 -9.98 0.99
N PHE A 38 -13.15 -9.75 0.20
CA PHE A 38 -12.46 -8.48 0.07
C PHE A 38 -12.31 -8.11 -1.40
N THR A 39 -12.29 -6.81 -1.68
CA THR A 39 -11.92 -6.27 -2.98
C THR A 39 -10.64 -5.44 -2.84
N LEU A 40 -9.75 -5.53 -3.82
CA LEU A 40 -8.62 -4.60 -3.95
C LEU A 40 -9.16 -3.28 -4.51
N VAL A 41 -8.96 -2.21 -3.75
CA VAL A 41 -9.31 -0.85 -4.20
C VAL A 41 -8.34 -0.44 -5.28
N ASP A 42 -8.84 0.04 -6.42
CA ASP A 42 -8.01 0.43 -7.54
C ASP A 42 -7.17 1.68 -7.22
N GLY A 43 -5.88 1.63 -7.57
CA GLY A 43 -4.92 2.71 -7.35
C GLY A 43 -3.98 2.49 -6.16
N PHE A 44 -3.20 3.52 -5.86
CA PHE A 44 -2.24 3.54 -4.76
C PHE A 44 -2.57 4.70 -3.82
N PHE A 45 -2.36 4.45 -2.54
CA PHE A 45 -2.56 5.43 -1.48
C PHE A 45 -1.19 5.81 -0.93
N ASN A 46 -1.00 7.09 -0.60
CA ASN A 46 0.26 7.55 -0.05
C ASN A 46 0.01 8.23 1.30
N GLN A 47 0.33 7.52 2.38
CA GLN A 47 0.14 8.03 3.74
C GLN A 47 1.34 8.90 4.11
N THR A 48 1.15 10.20 4.28
CA THR A 48 2.24 11.11 4.69
C THR A 48 2.53 10.97 6.18
N ILE A 49 3.80 10.84 6.55
CA ILE A 49 4.23 10.88 7.95
C ILE A 49 4.41 12.34 8.35
N GLN A 50 3.76 12.76 9.43
CA GLN A 50 3.80 14.14 9.93
C GLN A 50 4.25 14.14 11.38
N ASN A 51 5.08 15.13 11.75
CA ASN A 51 5.55 15.32 13.13
C ASN A 51 4.67 16.30 13.93
N SER A 52 3.68 16.89 13.28
CA SER A 52 2.72 17.84 13.84
C SER A 52 1.33 17.48 13.34
N ALA A 53 0.32 17.59 14.20
CA ALA A 53 -1.06 17.33 13.84
C ALA A 53 -1.73 18.54 13.14
N SER A 54 -1.17 19.74 13.30
CA SER A 54 -1.71 20.97 12.72
C SER A 54 -1.07 21.36 11.40
N ASP A 55 0.14 20.85 11.12
CA ASP A 55 0.93 21.32 9.99
C ASP A 55 0.95 20.27 8.88
N TYR A 56 0.68 20.72 7.66
CA TYR A 56 0.70 19.85 6.50
C TYR A 56 2.04 19.99 5.75
N VAL A 57 2.85 18.93 5.74
CA VAL A 57 4.12 18.89 5.02
C VAL A 57 3.94 18.24 3.65
N LEU A 58 4.04 19.04 2.59
CA LEU A 58 4.06 18.56 1.20
C LEU A 58 5.44 18.01 0.85
N GLY A 59 5.50 16.79 0.29
CA GLY A 59 6.73 16.20 -0.23
C GLY A 59 7.66 15.58 0.82
N GLY A 60 7.19 15.40 2.06
CA GLY A 60 7.92 14.69 3.11
C GLY A 60 7.89 13.16 2.99
N GLU A 61 8.32 12.47 4.05
CA GLU A 61 8.27 11.01 4.11
C GLU A 61 6.85 10.48 4.00
N SER A 62 6.69 9.37 3.28
CA SER A 62 5.37 8.77 3.06
C SER A 62 5.46 7.26 2.89
N ILE A 63 4.40 6.56 3.28
CA ILE A 63 4.25 5.12 3.16
C ILE A 63 3.28 4.83 2.00
N PRO A 64 3.79 4.53 0.78
CA PRO A 64 2.94 4.15 -0.33
C PRO A 64 2.38 2.74 -0.08
N SER A 65 1.08 2.59 -0.31
CA SER A 65 0.29 1.44 0.10
C SER A 65 -0.80 1.09 -0.92
N VAL A 66 -1.26 -0.15 -0.87
CA VAL A 66 -2.53 -0.59 -1.48
C VAL A 66 -3.56 -0.86 -0.39
N ILE A 67 -4.84 -0.82 -0.75
CA ILE A 67 -5.94 -1.01 0.22
C ILE A 67 -6.85 -2.16 -0.25
N THR A 68 -7.15 -3.07 0.66
CA THR A 68 -8.30 -3.98 0.48
C THR A 68 -9.48 -3.48 1.28
N ALA A 69 -10.68 -3.60 0.71
CA ALA A 69 -11.93 -3.22 1.35
C ALA A 69 -12.80 -4.46 1.57
N CYS A 70 -13.30 -4.63 2.80
CA CYS A 70 -14.27 -5.67 3.09
C CYS A 70 -15.59 -5.37 2.36
N THR A 71 -16.09 -6.33 1.58
CA THR A 71 -17.30 -6.14 0.77
C THR A 71 -18.59 -6.12 1.58
N ASN A 72 -18.52 -6.38 2.89
CA ASN A 72 -19.67 -6.38 3.80
C ASN A 72 -19.73 -5.14 4.68
N CYS A 73 -18.69 -4.88 5.48
CA CYS A 73 -18.71 -3.79 6.46
C CYS A 73 -17.86 -2.56 6.10
N GLY A 74 -17.19 -2.57 4.94
CA GLY A 74 -16.37 -1.45 4.48
C GLY A 74 -15.05 -1.25 5.23
N PHE A 75 -14.63 -2.17 6.10
CA PHE A 75 -13.31 -2.11 6.73
C PHE A 75 -12.20 -2.04 5.67
N LEU A 76 -11.33 -1.04 5.78
CA LEU A 76 -10.18 -0.84 4.92
C LEU A 76 -8.92 -1.37 5.60
N SER A 77 -8.23 -2.29 4.95
CA SER A 77 -6.93 -2.81 5.38
C SER A 77 -5.85 -2.25 4.47
N GLN A 78 -4.88 -1.54 5.05
CA GLN A 78 -3.78 -0.91 4.31
C GLN A 78 -2.54 -1.80 4.34
N TYR A 79 -1.91 -1.99 3.19
CA TYR A 79 -0.70 -2.79 3.03
C TYR A 79 0.38 -1.94 2.38
N ALA A 80 1.45 -1.67 3.14
CA ALA A 80 2.58 -0.92 2.64
C ALA A 80 3.28 -1.69 1.51
N LEU A 81 3.56 -1.02 0.39
CA LEU A 81 4.11 -1.66 -0.81
C LEU A 81 5.47 -2.33 -0.56
N GLY A 82 6.33 -1.74 0.25
CA GLY A 82 7.62 -2.38 0.55
C GLY A 82 7.48 -3.63 1.43
N ALA A 83 6.47 -3.71 2.29
CA ALA A 83 6.18 -4.92 3.07
C ALA A 83 5.78 -6.08 2.15
N LEU A 84 5.12 -5.75 1.03
CA LEU A 84 4.74 -6.66 -0.04
C LEU A 84 5.91 -7.02 -0.97
N GLY A 85 7.10 -6.42 -0.78
CA GLY A 85 8.23 -6.59 -1.69
C GLY A 85 8.04 -5.92 -3.05
N LEU A 86 7.10 -4.96 -3.14
CA LEU A 86 6.76 -4.23 -4.36
C LEU A 86 7.49 -2.88 -4.45
N LEU A 87 8.37 -2.54 -3.51
CA LEU A 87 9.28 -1.40 -3.66
C LEU A 87 10.72 -1.90 -3.72
N ALA A 88 11.56 -1.20 -4.50
CA ALA A 88 12.99 -1.44 -4.47
C ALA A 88 13.52 -1.22 -3.04
N HIS A 89 14.39 -2.14 -2.58
CA HIS A 89 14.97 -2.18 -1.24
C HIS A 89 15.58 -0.85 -0.76
N GLN A 90 15.93 0.07 -1.66
CA GLN A 90 16.45 1.39 -1.29
C GLN A 90 15.39 2.37 -0.73
N LEU A 91 14.10 2.00 -0.78
CA LEU A 91 12.98 2.80 -0.25
C LEU A 91 12.39 2.25 1.06
N TRP A 92 12.93 1.14 1.55
CA TRP A 92 12.49 0.47 2.78
C TRP A 92 13.74 0.16 3.62
N LYS A 93 13.89 0.85 4.75
CA LYS A 93 14.92 0.49 5.75
C LYS A 93 14.27 -0.44 6.76
N GLU A 94 14.85 -1.63 6.89
CA GLU A 94 14.56 -2.59 7.96
C GLU A 94 14.89 -2.02 9.34
#